data_AF-A0A1Z5L1L8-F1
#
_entry.id   AF-A0A1Z5L1L8-F1
#
_cell.length_a   1.000
_cell.length_b   1.000
_cell.length_c   1.000
_cell.angle_alpha   90.00
_cell.angle_beta   90.00
_cell.angle_gamma   90.00
#
_symmetry.space_group_name_H-M   'P 1'
#
loop_
_entity.id
_entity.type
_entity.pdbx_description
1 polymer ?
#
loop_
_entity_poly.entity_id
_entity_poly.type
_entity_poly.pdbx_seq_one_letter_code
_entity_poly.pdbx_strand_id
1 'polypeptide(L)'
;MAKPHSNSYVDINEDMTADIVISGETQFELYFWSGNGSYLNPQPRSYPQDSSIKGQSVFVDINADGDMEHVMPVCVGNTDCRRSVVMVHNGTSWIPWFENFKDSKNETWRFHYESEKAGLEVPVMLRSGDVDMDGYPDFLVVLQGKDSVSKKKVRRAVVLLNSDCPQCPFGRKLVPYWNYGALESFNHVHLATFFDINEDGLMDVLLVNGSTDAPRIHALKSQFSDDACFIKVLTVSGLCYRDCPMGQIAYGTNQPGPTVRYRTTKSNGLPQEGCMGQLSQSAHFSLQLPYVVFGLGQSPNFVDVLLIALPSNLSVSHPSIHHQWTQIIPNSQMVVIPYPKESPQKWVNKLFVTPGRQVLMTFVALSGTCIVCALIICGL
;
A
#
# COMPACT_ATOMS: atom_id res chain seq x y z
N MET A 1 14.50 -21.67 -4.21
CA MET A 1 13.76 -20.44 -3.80
C MET A 1 14.35 -19.97 -2.49
N ALA A 2 14.45 -18.66 -2.27
CA ALA A 2 14.95 -18.11 -1.01
C ALA A 2 14.06 -18.54 0.18
N LYS A 3 14.68 -18.65 1.36
CA LYS A 3 13.97 -18.78 2.64
C LYS A 3 14.49 -17.68 3.57
N PRO A 4 13.65 -16.74 3.99
CA PRO A 4 12.27 -16.48 3.53
C PRO A 4 12.22 -15.93 2.08
N HIS A 5 11.25 -16.35 1.26
CA HIS A 5 10.99 -15.81 -0.09
C HIS A 5 10.15 -14.53 -0.04
N SER A 6 10.11 -13.73 -1.12
CA SER A 6 9.29 -12.51 -1.23
C SER A 6 8.54 -12.44 -2.58
N ASN A 7 8.08 -13.61 -3.05
CA ASN A 7 7.39 -13.74 -4.33
C ASN A 7 6.17 -12.82 -4.42
N SER A 8 5.98 -12.21 -5.59
CA SER A 8 4.96 -11.18 -5.83
C SER A 8 4.37 -11.24 -7.25
N TYR A 9 3.17 -10.69 -7.40
CA TYR A 9 2.43 -10.51 -8.66
C TYR A 9 2.17 -9.01 -8.85
N VAL A 10 2.98 -8.35 -9.67
CA VAL A 10 3.00 -6.89 -9.75
C VAL A 10 3.52 -6.44 -11.11
N ASP A 11 3.02 -5.32 -11.62
CA ASP A 11 3.52 -4.69 -12.84
C ASP A 11 4.88 -4.02 -12.57
N ILE A 12 5.96 -4.52 -13.17
CA ILE A 12 7.33 -4.00 -12.97
C ILE A 12 7.91 -3.38 -14.23
N ASN A 13 7.27 -3.58 -15.38
CA ASN A 13 7.71 -3.08 -16.68
C ASN A 13 6.78 -2.03 -17.28
N GLU A 14 5.78 -1.58 -16.51
CA GLU A 14 4.84 -0.50 -16.85
C GLU A 14 3.93 -0.85 -18.03
N ASP A 15 3.65 -2.14 -18.26
CA ASP A 15 2.75 -2.59 -19.34
C ASP A 15 1.29 -2.78 -18.90
N MET A 16 1.00 -2.39 -17.64
CA MET A 16 -0.29 -2.53 -16.96
C MET A 16 -0.72 -3.99 -16.74
N THR A 17 0.22 -4.93 -16.73
CA THR A 17 -0.02 -6.33 -16.40
C THR A 17 0.80 -6.76 -15.19
N ALA A 18 0.22 -7.61 -14.34
CA ALA A 18 1.00 -8.20 -13.26
C ALA A 18 2.00 -9.23 -13.81
N ASP A 19 3.27 -8.95 -13.57
CA ASP A 19 4.39 -9.86 -13.75
C ASP A 19 4.58 -10.75 -12.51
N ILE A 20 5.39 -11.80 -12.65
CA ILE A 20 5.78 -12.63 -11.50
C ILE A 20 7.20 -12.30 -11.09
N VAL A 21 7.38 -11.96 -9.82
CA VAL A 21 8.69 -11.87 -9.17
C VAL A 21 8.90 -13.09 -8.30
N ILE A 22 9.97 -13.84 -8.53
CA ILE A 22 10.38 -14.95 -7.69
C ILE A 22 11.70 -14.63 -7.00
N SER A 23 11.73 -14.77 -5.68
CA SER A 23 12.95 -14.58 -4.89
C SER A 23 13.75 -15.89 -4.88
N GLY A 24 14.81 -15.94 -5.70
CA GLY A 24 15.80 -17.03 -5.72
C GLY A 24 16.84 -16.85 -4.61
N GLU A 25 17.68 -17.86 -4.37
CA GLU A 25 18.68 -17.82 -3.29
C GLU A 25 19.74 -16.73 -3.53
N THR A 26 20.18 -16.57 -4.77
CA THR A 26 21.26 -15.67 -5.18
C THR A 26 20.78 -14.40 -5.87
N GLN A 27 19.60 -14.43 -6.50
CA GLN A 27 19.00 -13.31 -7.23
C GLN A 27 17.49 -13.46 -7.33
N PHE A 28 16.80 -12.41 -7.77
CA PHE A 28 15.40 -12.46 -8.20
C PHE A 28 15.30 -12.93 -9.66
N GLU A 29 14.20 -13.59 -9.98
CA GLU A 29 13.78 -13.95 -11.33
C GLU A 29 12.50 -13.18 -11.66
N LEU A 30 12.55 -12.33 -12.68
CA LEU A 30 11.42 -11.51 -13.14
C LEU A 30 10.82 -12.13 -14.40
N TYR A 31 9.58 -12.58 -14.30
CA TYR A 31 8.83 -13.18 -15.40
C TYR A 31 7.82 -12.18 -15.94
N PHE A 32 8.11 -11.64 -17.11
CA PHE A 32 7.24 -10.67 -17.78
C PHE A 32 6.13 -11.36 -18.56
N TRP A 33 4.89 -10.88 -18.43
CA TRP A 33 3.77 -11.45 -19.17
C TRP A 33 3.91 -11.15 -20.69
N SER A 34 3.71 -12.17 -21.53
CA SER A 34 3.97 -12.04 -22.98
C SER A 34 2.75 -11.60 -23.79
N GLY A 35 1.55 -11.58 -23.20
CA GLY A 35 0.30 -11.32 -23.92
C GLY A 35 -0.26 -12.50 -24.73
N ASN A 36 0.40 -13.66 -24.76
CA ASN A 36 -0.04 -14.84 -25.54
C ASN A 36 -0.41 -16.07 -24.70
N GLY A 37 -0.56 -15.91 -23.38
CA GLY A 37 -0.81 -17.03 -22.47
C GLY A 37 0.42 -17.58 -21.76
N SER A 38 1.62 -17.01 -21.99
CA SER A 38 2.86 -17.42 -21.36
C SER A 38 3.63 -16.25 -20.73
N TYR A 39 4.71 -16.56 -20.02
CA TYR A 39 5.70 -15.59 -19.59
C TYR A 39 6.92 -15.63 -20.53
N LEU A 40 7.62 -14.50 -20.63
CA LEU A 40 8.93 -14.43 -21.26
C LEU A 40 9.99 -15.16 -20.41
N ASN A 41 11.16 -15.40 -20.99
CA ASN A 41 12.30 -15.93 -20.22
C ASN A 41 12.63 -15.00 -19.05
N PRO A 42 12.92 -15.55 -17.85
CA PRO A 42 13.09 -14.73 -16.67
C PRO A 42 14.31 -13.82 -16.81
N GLN A 43 14.12 -12.55 -16.48
CA GLN A 43 15.20 -11.57 -16.39
C GLN A 43 15.75 -11.59 -14.95
N PRO A 44 17.06 -11.80 -14.76
CA PRO A 44 17.65 -11.81 -13.43
C PRO A 44 17.75 -10.38 -12.87
N ARG A 45 17.44 -10.21 -11.58
CA ARG A 45 17.75 -8.98 -10.83
C ARG A 45 18.54 -9.34 -9.58
N SER A 46 19.75 -8.82 -9.44
CA SER A 46 20.59 -9.08 -8.27
C SER A 46 19.98 -8.49 -6.99
N TYR A 47 20.28 -9.07 -5.84
CA TYR A 47 19.98 -8.45 -4.54
C TYR A 47 20.88 -7.22 -4.29
N PRO A 48 20.53 -6.32 -3.33
CA PRO A 48 21.44 -5.26 -2.92
C PRO A 48 22.78 -5.82 -2.46
N GLN A 49 23.88 -5.18 -2.88
CA GLN A 49 25.25 -5.64 -2.56
C GLN A 49 25.50 -5.63 -1.04
N ASP A 50 26.37 -6.55 -0.60
CA ASP A 50 26.79 -6.70 0.81
C ASP A 50 25.64 -6.94 1.82
N SER A 51 24.49 -7.42 1.35
CA SER A 51 23.33 -7.74 2.20
C SER A 51 23.53 -9.06 2.94
N SER A 52 23.83 -8.98 4.24
CA SER A 52 23.92 -10.14 5.13
C SER A 52 22.53 -10.69 5.51
N ILE A 53 21.54 -9.81 5.65
CA ILE A 53 20.12 -10.16 5.79
C ILE A 53 19.35 -9.46 4.67
N LYS A 54 18.53 -10.25 3.97
CA LYS A 54 17.63 -9.80 2.91
C LYS A 54 16.21 -9.86 3.46
N GLY A 55 15.55 -8.72 3.62
CA GLY A 55 14.18 -8.66 4.08
C GLY A 55 13.15 -8.98 3.00
N GLN A 56 11.88 -8.72 3.28
CA GLN A 56 10.80 -8.88 2.31
C GLN A 56 10.79 -7.73 1.31
N SER A 57 10.64 -8.07 0.04
CA SER A 57 10.35 -7.11 -1.04
C SER A 57 9.00 -6.44 -0.84
N VAL A 58 8.93 -5.16 -1.18
CA VAL A 58 7.71 -4.36 -1.25
C VAL A 58 7.73 -3.62 -2.59
N PHE A 59 6.59 -3.58 -3.28
CA PHE A 59 6.46 -2.92 -4.59
C PHE A 59 5.43 -1.80 -4.48
N VAL A 60 5.88 -0.56 -4.61
CA VAL A 60 5.11 0.64 -4.30
C VAL A 60 5.63 1.82 -5.10
N ASP A 61 4.72 2.68 -5.54
CA ASP A 61 5.01 3.95 -6.20
C ASP A 61 5.39 5.01 -5.16
N ILE A 62 6.69 5.18 -4.91
CA ILE A 62 7.17 5.97 -3.76
C ILE A 62 7.08 7.48 -3.98
N ASN A 63 6.96 7.93 -5.24
CA ASN A 63 6.98 9.34 -5.62
C ASN A 63 5.73 9.78 -6.39
N ALA A 64 4.71 8.94 -6.45
CA ALA A 64 3.40 9.25 -7.04
C ALA A 64 3.52 9.68 -8.51
N ASP A 65 4.36 8.97 -9.28
CA ASP A 65 4.50 9.13 -10.74
C ASP A 65 3.78 8.03 -11.53
N GLY A 66 3.22 7.05 -10.83
CA GLY A 66 2.44 5.94 -11.36
C GLY A 66 3.27 4.72 -11.77
N ASP A 67 4.56 4.71 -11.45
CA ASP A 67 5.45 3.56 -11.65
C ASP A 67 5.80 2.96 -10.27
N MET A 68 5.94 1.63 -10.18
CA MET A 68 6.15 0.96 -8.88
C MET A 68 7.63 0.60 -8.67
N GLU A 69 8.23 1.15 -7.61
CA GLU A 69 9.59 0.81 -7.22
C GLU A 69 9.65 -0.51 -6.42
N HIS A 70 10.76 -1.23 -6.59
CA HIS A 70 11.10 -2.36 -5.72
C HIS A 70 11.89 -1.85 -4.51
N VAL A 71 11.26 -1.88 -3.33
CA VAL A 71 11.84 -1.51 -2.04
C VAL A 71 12.19 -2.77 -1.23
N MET A 72 13.32 -2.76 -0.54
CA MET A 72 13.77 -3.90 0.28
C MET A 72 14.54 -3.44 1.53
N PRO A 73 14.12 -3.84 2.74
CA PRO A 73 14.91 -3.63 3.94
C PRO A 73 16.03 -4.67 4.03
N VAL A 74 17.26 -4.23 4.28
CA VAL A 74 18.45 -5.10 4.36
C VAL A 74 19.34 -4.75 5.56
N CYS A 75 20.11 -5.75 6.01
CA CYS A 75 21.22 -5.53 6.94
C CYS A 75 22.54 -5.65 6.18
N VAL A 76 23.28 -4.55 6.11
CA VAL A 76 24.52 -4.45 5.32
C VAL A 76 25.72 -4.89 6.16
N GLY A 77 26.56 -5.76 5.60
CA GLY A 77 27.85 -6.18 6.14
C GLY A 77 27.83 -7.18 7.29
N ASN A 78 26.78 -7.21 8.13
CA ASN A 78 26.65 -8.18 9.23
C ASN A 78 25.19 -8.57 9.51
N THR A 79 24.98 -9.78 10.02
CA THR A 79 23.67 -10.32 10.44
C THR A 79 23.13 -9.70 11.73
N ASP A 80 23.95 -8.95 12.47
CA ASP A 80 23.51 -8.25 13.69
C ASP A 80 22.76 -6.93 13.43
N CYS A 81 22.58 -6.58 12.15
CA CYS A 81 21.81 -5.42 11.66
C CYS A 81 22.25 -4.07 12.24
N ARG A 82 23.52 -3.91 12.66
CA ARG A 82 24.06 -2.59 13.06
C ARG A 82 23.90 -1.52 11.99
N ARG A 83 23.98 -1.92 10.72
CA ARG A 83 23.69 -1.08 9.57
C ARG A 83 22.41 -1.58 8.90
N SER A 84 21.28 -1.07 9.38
CA SER A 84 19.95 -1.32 8.81
C SER A 84 19.67 -0.28 7.73
N VAL A 85 19.34 -0.73 6.51
CA VAL A 85 19.14 0.16 5.36
C VAL A 85 17.87 -0.24 4.62
N VAL A 86 17.02 0.71 4.28
CA VAL A 86 15.96 0.57 3.29
C VAL A 86 16.56 0.88 1.94
N MET A 87 16.62 -0.11 1.06
CA MET A 87 17.12 0.02 -0.32
C MET A 87 15.94 0.16 -1.27
N VAL A 88 16.13 0.90 -2.36
CA VAL A 88 15.17 1.01 -3.46
C VAL A 88 15.89 0.76 -4.79
N HIS A 89 15.23 0.08 -5.72
CA HIS A 89 15.77 -0.20 -7.04
C HIS A 89 15.30 0.84 -8.05
N ASN A 90 16.21 1.61 -8.63
CA ASN A 90 15.89 2.71 -9.56
C ASN A 90 15.80 2.28 -11.04
N GLY A 91 15.34 1.05 -11.28
CA GLY A 91 15.35 0.42 -12.61
C GLY A 91 16.70 -0.14 -13.07
N THR A 92 17.84 0.38 -12.57
CA THR A 92 19.18 -0.10 -12.95
C THR A 92 19.99 -0.70 -11.80
N SER A 93 19.86 -0.14 -10.60
CA SER A 93 20.68 -0.52 -9.45
C SER A 93 19.93 -0.28 -8.14
N TRP A 94 20.40 -0.94 -7.09
CA TRP A 94 19.94 -0.68 -5.73
C TRP A 94 20.66 0.52 -5.14
N ILE A 95 19.89 1.46 -4.60
CA ILE A 95 20.40 2.64 -3.90
C ILE A 95 19.85 2.69 -2.47
N PRO A 96 20.64 3.20 -1.49
CA PRO A 96 20.15 3.41 -0.14
C PRO A 96 19.15 4.56 -0.13
N TRP A 97 17.91 4.29 0.29
CA TRP A 97 16.88 5.30 0.46
C TRP A 97 16.84 5.86 1.88
N PHE A 98 17.04 4.99 2.89
CA PHE A 98 17.02 5.39 4.28
C PHE A 98 17.88 4.49 5.18
N GLU A 99 18.66 5.07 6.10
CA GLU A 99 19.47 4.32 7.08
C GLU A 99 19.54 4.93 8.49
N ASN A 100 18.90 6.10 8.72
CA ASN A 100 19.03 6.83 9.99
C ASN A 100 17.94 6.49 11.01
N PHE A 101 17.99 5.28 11.59
CA PHE A 101 17.05 4.82 12.62
C PHE A 101 17.37 5.34 14.03
N LYS A 102 17.50 6.66 14.19
CA LYS A 102 17.72 7.28 15.50
C LYS A 102 16.45 7.91 16.05
N ASP A 103 16.22 7.72 17.34
CA ASP A 103 15.12 8.39 18.04
C ASP A 103 15.52 9.80 18.51
N SER A 104 14.57 10.52 19.11
CA SER A 104 14.77 11.87 19.66
C SER A 104 15.80 11.93 20.81
N LYS A 105 16.16 10.79 21.39
CA LYS A 105 17.18 10.64 22.43
C LYS A 105 18.52 10.17 21.86
N ASN A 106 18.65 10.13 20.53
CA ASN A 106 19.83 9.69 19.78
C ASN A 106 20.23 8.22 20.07
N GLU A 107 19.30 7.39 20.54
CA GLU A 107 19.49 5.94 20.61
C GLU A 107 19.28 5.34 19.21
N THR A 108 20.19 4.46 18.81
CA THR A 108 20.12 3.79 17.50
C THR A 108 19.26 2.54 17.58
N TRP A 109 18.24 2.49 16.74
CA TRP A 109 17.39 1.35 16.49
C TRP A 109 17.83 0.62 15.22
N ARG A 110 17.41 -0.63 15.08
CA ARG A 110 17.81 -1.48 13.95
C ARG A 110 16.75 -2.52 13.63
N PHE A 111 16.81 -3.08 12.42
CA PHE A 111 16.00 -4.24 12.07
C PHE A 111 16.27 -5.39 13.04
N HIS A 112 15.19 -6.08 13.37
CA HIS A 112 15.24 -7.29 14.16
C HIS A 112 15.14 -8.50 13.23
N TYR A 113 16.12 -9.39 13.34
CA TYR A 113 16.08 -10.69 12.70
C TYR A 113 16.37 -11.74 13.77
N GLU A 114 15.46 -12.69 13.96
CA GLU A 114 15.61 -13.79 14.89
C GLU A 114 15.57 -15.09 14.08
N SER A 115 16.73 -15.75 13.98
CA SER A 115 16.86 -17.06 13.35
C SER A 115 16.01 -18.10 14.09
N GLU A 116 15.54 -19.13 13.37
CA GLU A 116 14.58 -20.24 13.64
C GLU A 116 14.38 -20.79 15.07
N LYS A 117 15.16 -20.38 16.08
CA LYS A 117 15.11 -20.83 17.49
C LYS A 117 13.74 -20.70 18.17
N ALA A 118 12.82 -19.88 17.66
CA ALA A 118 11.49 -19.65 18.24
C ALA A 118 10.35 -20.37 17.49
N GLY A 119 10.63 -21.24 16.51
CA GLY A 119 9.60 -21.96 15.74
C GLY A 119 8.79 -21.12 14.75
N LEU A 120 8.94 -19.79 14.78
CA LEU A 120 8.36 -18.83 13.85
C LEU A 120 9.45 -17.88 13.34
N GLU A 121 9.87 -18.03 12.08
CA GLU A 121 10.80 -17.08 11.45
C GLU A 121 10.01 -15.87 10.93
N VAL A 122 10.25 -14.70 11.51
CA VAL A 122 9.68 -13.43 11.04
C VAL A 122 10.78 -12.69 10.28
N PRO A 123 10.68 -12.56 8.94
CA PRO A 123 11.65 -11.78 8.18
C PRO A 123 11.63 -10.31 8.58
N VAL A 124 12.75 -9.63 8.32
CA VAL A 124 12.76 -8.16 8.26
C VAL A 124 11.79 -7.73 7.16
N MET A 125 10.82 -6.88 7.47
CA MET A 125 9.82 -6.45 6.51
C MET A 125 9.36 -5.02 6.76
N LEU A 126 8.94 -4.36 5.69
CA LEU A 126 8.22 -3.09 5.72
C LEU A 126 6.77 -3.39 5.30
N ARG A 127 5.79 -2.76 5.98
CA ARG A 127 4.39 -2.80 5.55
C ARG A 127 4.01 -1.45 5.00
N SER A 128 3.64 -1.41 3.72
CA SER A 128 3.22 -0.16 3.12
C SER A 128 1.74 0.13 3.36
N GLY A 129 1.44 1.40 3.50
CA GLY A 129 0.10 1.98 3.54
C GLY A 129 0.25 3.49 3.61
N ASP A 130 -0.68 4.23 3.01
CA ASP A 130 -0.72 5.68 3.10
C ASP A 130 -1.46 6.05 4.39
N VAL A 131 -0.73 6.38 5.46
CA VAL A 131 -1.33 6.52 6.80
C VAL A 131 -1.83 7.94 7.05
N ASP A 132 -1.25 8.94 6.40
CA ASP A 132 -1.67 10.34 6.48
C ASP A 132 -2.51 10.82 5.28
N MET A 133 -2.76 9.90 4.33
CA MET A 133 -3.60 10.08 3.14
C MET A 133 -3.09 11.17 2.20
N ASP A 134 -1.77 11.39 2.14
CA ASP A 134 -1.15 12.43 1.30
C ASP A 134 -0.93 11.99 -0.17
N GLY A 135 -1.21 10.71 -0.48
CA GLY A 135 -1.03 10.09 -1.78
C GLY A 135 0.32 9.43 -1.98
N TYR A 136 1.20 9.45 -0.98
CA TYR A 136 2.49 8.78 -0.98
C TYR A 136 2.48 7.61 0.02
N PRO A 137 3.04 6.43 -0.35
CA PRO A 137 3.04 5.29 0.55
C PRO A 137 3.99 5.50 1.72
N ASP A 138 3.48 5.36 2.94
CA ASP A 138 4.27 5.24 4.18
C ASP A 138 4.61 3.79 4.49
N PHE A 139 5.42 3.58 5.53
CA PHE A 139 5.84 2.25 5.95
C PHE A 139 5.74 2.03 7.45
N LEU A 140 5.27 0.88 7.86
CA LEU A 140 5.33 0.40 9.25
C LEU A 140 6.41 -0.67 9.37
N VAL A 141 7.28 -0.52 10.38
CA VAL A 141 8.41 -1.42 10.61
C VAL A 141 8.57 -1.76 12.08
N VAL A 142 8.99 -2.99 12.39
CA VAL A 142 9.37 -3.40 13.74
C VAL A 142 10.89 -3.27 13.91
N LEU A 143 11.31 -2.45 14.87
CA LEU A 143 12.71 -2.18 15.17
C LEU A 143 13.07 -2.66 16.58
N GLN A 144 14.32 -3.07 16.74
CA GLN A 144 14.93 -3.37 18.03
C GLN A 144 15.84 -2.23 18.46
N GLY A 145 15.68 -1.79 19.70
CA GLY A 145 16.50 -0.76 20.33
C GLY A 145 16.67 -1.03 21.81
N LYS A 146 17.01 0.01 22.57
CA LYS A 146 17.05 -0.01 24.03
C LYS A 146 15.97 0.89 24.58
N ASP A 147 15.23 0.39 25.56
CA ASP A 147 14.28 1.21 26.29
C ASP A 147 15.03 2.30 27.07
N SER A 148 14.53 3.55 27.02
CA SER A 148 15.26 4.69 27.57
C SER A 148 15.43 4.62 29.09
N VAL A 149 14.47 3.99 29.79
CA VAL A 149 14.43 3.92 31.26
C VAL A 149 15.16 2.68 31.76
N SER A 150 14.73 1.50 31.31
CA SER A 150 15.26 0.22 31.79
C SER A 150 16.58 -0.19 31.14
N LYS A 151 16.97 0.47 30.03
CA LYS A 151 18.13 0.13 29.19
C LYS A 151 18.13 -1.32 28.65
N LYS A 152 17.02 -2.04 28.80
CA LYS A 152 16.83 -3.38 28.25
C LYS A 152 16.53 -3.31 26.76
N LYS A 153 16.87 -4.39 26.05
CA LYS A 153 16.49 -4.54 24.63
C LYS A 153 14.97 -4.62 24.53
N VAL A 154 14.39 -3.83 23.66
CA VAL A 154 12.96 -3.84 23.35
C VAL A 154 12.74 -3.80 21.85
N ARG A 155 11.58 -4.33 21.43
CA ARG A 155 11.09 -4.23 20.05
C ARG A 155 9.86 -3.33 20.02
N ARG A 156 9.80 -2.39 19.07
CA ARG A 156 8.67 -1.46 18.88
C ARG A 156 8.33 -1.35 17.39
N ALA A 157 7.05 -1.10 17.11
CA ALA A 157 6.62 -0.70 15.78
C ALA A 157 6.80 0.80 15.61
N VAL A 158 7.24 1.22 14.43
CA VAL A 158 7.54 2.62 14.07
C VAL A 158 7.00 2.88 12.67
N VAL A 159 6.28 3.98 12.52
CA VAL A 159 5.86 4.50 11.20
C VAL A 159 7.03 5.26 10.60
N LEU A 160 7.33 5.05 9.33
CA LEU A 160 8.25 5.81 8.52
C LEU A 160 7.39 6.59 7.52
N LEU A 161 7.26 7.90 7.75
CA LEU A 161 6.52 8.76 6.85
C LEU A 161 7.34 9.03 5.60
N ASN A 162 6.72 8.86 4.44
CA ASN A 162 7.31 9.26 3.17
C ASN A 162 7.06 10.76 3.00
N SER A 163 8.12 11.57 3.04
CA SER A 163 8.01 13.02 3.03
C SER A 163 8.74 13.67 1.85
N ASP A 164 8.27 14.85 1.46
CA ASP A 164 8.86 15.65 0.39
C ASP A 164 10.33 15.98 0.66
N CYS A 165 11.17 15.77 -0.35
CA CYS A 165 12.58 16.12 -0.33
C CYS A 165 13.12 16.27 -1.76
N PRO A 166 13.03 17.46 -2.37
CA PRO A 166 13.43 17.67 -3.77
C PRO A 166 14.89 17.31 -4.12
N GLN A 167 15.77 17.26 -3.11
CA GLN A 167 17.19 16.91 -3.28
C GLN A 167 17.50 15.43 -2.99
N CYS A 168 16.52 14.66 -2.54
CA CYS A 168 16.66 13.24 -2.26
C CYS A 168 16.37 12.40 -3.52
N PRO A 169 16.83 11.14 -3.59
CA PRO A 169 16.39 10.21 -4.62
C PRO A 169 14.86 10.16 -4.70
N PHE A 170 14.32 10.13 -5.93
CA PHE A 170 12.88 10.16 -6.20
C PHE A 170 12.16 11.41 -5.64
N GLY A 171 12.89 12.45 -5.25
CA GLY A 171 12.30 13.65 -4.62
C GLY A 171 11.69 13.39 -3.25
N ARG A 172 11.97 12.24 -2.62
CA ARG A 172 11.32 11.78 -1.38
C ARG A 172 12.31 11.19 -0.38
N LYS A 173 11.94 11.20 0.90
CA LYS A 173 12.70 10.57 1.98
C LYS A 173 11.78 9.94 3.02
N LEU A 174 12.30 8.96 3.75
CA LEU A 174 11.63 8.42 4.92
C LEU A 174 11.99 9.20 6.19
N VAL A 175 10.98 9.51 7.01
CA VAL A 175 11.12 10.18 8.30
C VAL A 175 10.46 9.32 9.39
N PRO A 176 11.24 8.80 10.37
CA PRO A 176 10.66 8.01 11.46
C PRO A 176 9.72 8.84 12.34
N TYR A 177 8.49 8.38 12.49
CA TYR A 177 7.48 8.93 13.37
C TYR A 177 7.30 8.01 14.59
N TRP A 178 8.09 8.28 15.62
CA TRP A 178 8.21 7.45 16.83
C TRP A 178 6.98 7.49 17.74
N ASN A 179 6.24 8.61 17.72
CA ASN A 179 5.13 8.88 18.64
C ASN A 179 3.77 8.74 17.93
N TYR A 180 3.64 7.74 17.06
CA TYR A 180 2.38 7.46 16.37
C TYR A 180 1.35 6.82 17.32
N GLY A 181 0.40 7.64 17.80
CA GLY A 181 -0.67 7.20 18.69
C GLY A 181 -0.12 6.49 19.92
N ALA A 182 -0.60 5.27 20.18
CA ALA A 182 -0.16 4.45 21.30
C ALA A 182 1.07 3.57 20.99
N LEU A 183 1.66 3.59 19.79
CA LEU A 183 2.71 2.65 19.39
C LEU A 183 3.93 2.66 20.32
N GLU A 184 4.35 3.83 20.81
CA GLU A 184 5.50 3.97 21.71
C GLU A 184 5.30 3.17 23.02
N SER A 185 4.05 2.97 23.45
CA SER A 185 3.71 2.26 24.69
C SER A 185 3.88 0.74 24.59
N PHE A 186 3.97 0.19 23.38
CA PHE A 186 4.08 -1.25 23.15
C PHE A 186 5.54 -1.69 23.06
N ASN A 187 6.02 -2.34 24.12
CA ASN A 187 7.27 -3.08 24.10
C ASN A 187 7.02 -4.54 23.69
N HIS A 188 8.03 -5.17 23.08
CA HIS A 188 8.01 -6.57 22.60
C HIS A 188 7.01 -6.80 21.46
N VAL A 189 6.96 -5.87 20.50
CA VAL A 189 6.23 -6.07 19.25
C VAL A 189 6.94 -7.13 18.40
N HIS A 190 6.15 -8.07 17.86
CA HIS A 190 6.60 -9.13 16.96
C HIS A 190 6.23 -8.84 15.50
N LEU A 191 4.99 -8.40 15.28
CA LEU A 191 4.43 -8.08 13.96
C LEU A 191 3.59 -6.82 14.09
N ALA A 192 3.58 -6.01 13.04
CA ALA A 192 2.64 -4.91 12.89
C ALA A 192 2.30 -4.73 11.41
N THR A 193 1.08 -4.32 11.09
CA THR A 193 0.65 -4.00 9.73
C THR A 193 -0.42 -2.92 9.73
N PHE A 194 -0.47 -2.15 8.64
CA PHE A 194 -1.63 -1.31 8.36
C PHE A 194 -2.83 -2.17 7.95
N PHE A 195 -4.02 -1.75 8.37
CA PHE A 195 -5.27 -2.39 8.00
C PHE A 195 -6.44 -1.42 8.20
N ASP A 196 -7.37 -1.33 7.25
CA ASP A 196 -8.61 -0.57 7.37
C ASP A 196 -9.67 -1.42 8.10
N ILE A 197 -9.67 -1.36 9.44
CA ILE A 197 -10.50 -2.25 10.28
C ILE A 197 -11.98 -1.85 10.20
N ASN A 198 -12.24 -0.55 10.08
CA ASN A 198 -13.58 0.01 10.04
C ASN A 198 -14.16 0.11 8.61
N GLU A 199 -13.39 -0.29 7.60
CA GLU A 199 -13.68 -0.10 6.18
C GLU A 199 -13.98 1.36 5.80
N ASP A 200 -13.45 2.32 6.57
CA ASP A 200 -13.69 3.76 6.40
C ASP A 200 -12.62 4.46 5.54
N GLY A 201 -11.69 3.68 4.99
CA GLY A 201 -10.59 4.16 4.14
C GLY A 201 -9.37 4.62 4.91
N LEU A 202 -9.40 4.63 6.24
CA LEU A 202 -8.28 5.04 7.09
C LEU A 202 -7.40 3.84 7.48
N MET A 203 -6.09 4.03 7.44
CA MET A 203 -5.15 2.96 7.78
C MET A 203 -4.95 2.87 9.30
N ASP A 204 -5.71 1.98 9.95
CA ASP A 204 -5.46 1.58 11.33
C ASP A 204 -4.21 0.68 11.43
N VAL A 205 -3.75 0.43 12.65
CA VAL A 205 -2.61 -0.48 12.90
C VAL A 205 -3.06 -1.70 13.69
N LEU A 206 -2.81 -2.88 13.12
CA LEU A 206 -2.84 -4.15 13.83
C LEU A 206 -1.43 -4.50 14.28
N LEU A 207 -1.25 -4.87 15.55
CA LEU A 207 0.04 -5.32 16.07
C LEU A 207 -0.09 -6.54 16.98
N VAL A 208 0.97 -7.34 16.99
CA VAL A 208 1.13 -8.48 17.89
C VAL A 208 2.27 -8.17 18.86
N ASN A 209 1.99 -8.15 20.17
CA ASN A 209 3.01 -7.98 21.21
C ASN A 209 2.89 -9.06 22.30
N GLY A 210 3.84 -9.08 23.23
CA GLY A 210 3.82 -9.98 24.39
C GLY A 210 5.00 -10.93 24.42
N SER A 211 4.86 -12.06 25.13
CA SER A 211 5.81 -13.17 25.01
C SER A 211 5.42 -14.05 23.82
N THR A 212 6.37 -14.83 23.31
CA THR A 212 6.13 -15.82 22.27
C THR A 212 5.06 -16.84 22.66
N ASP A 213 4.96 -17.17 23.95
CA ASP A 213 4.02 -18.17 24.47
C ASP A 213 2.63 -17.58 24.79
N ALA A 214 2.49 -16.26 24.82
CA ALA A 214 1.24 -15.56 25.09
C ALA A 214 1.12 -14.28 24.25
N PRO A 215 1.07 -14.41 22.91
CA PRO A 215 0.93 -13.26 22.02
C PRO A 215 -0.43 -12.60 22.21
N ARG A 216 -0.47 -11.27 22.12
CA ARG A 216 -1.69 -10.47 22.16
C ARG A 216 -1.79 -9.63 20.90
N ILE A 217 -2.98 -9.59 20.33
CA ILE A 217 -3.29 -8.77 19.17
C ILE A 217 -3.96 -7.49 19.65
N HIS A 218 -3.50 -6.35 19.16
CA HIS A 218 -4.08 -5.04 19.40
C HIS A 218 -4.46 -4.39 18.08
N ALA A 219 -5.57 -3.64 18.09
CA ALA A 219 -6.03 -2.80 17.02
C ALA A 219 -5.98 -1.34 17.50
N LEU A 220 -5.25 -0.50 16.78
CA LEU A 220 -5.06 0.91 17.10
C LEU A 220 -5.62 1.75 15.96
N LYS A 221 -6.55 2.65 16.30
CA LYS A 221 -7.12 3.56 15.31
C LYS A 221 -6.07 4.52 14.75
N SER A 222 -6.22 4.87 13.47
CA SER A 222 -5.43 5.91 12.84
C SER A 222 -5.47 7.22 13.64
N GLN A 223 -4.34 7.94 13.67
CA GLN A 223 -4.24 9.27 14.28
C GLN A 223 -4.32 10.40 13.26
N PHE A 224 -4.12 10.09 11.98
CA PHE A 224 -4.21 11.08 10.91
C PHE A 224 -5.61 11.00 10.31
N SER A 225 -6.56 11.75 10.88
CA SER A 225 -7.82 12.01 10.18
C SER A 225 -8.62 13.14 10.81
N ASP A 226 -8.80 14.22 10.05
CA ASP A 226 -10.03 15.02 10.10
C ASP A 226 -10.43 15.53 8.69
N ASP A 227 -9.49 15.76 7.75
CA ASP A 227 -9.79 16.42 6.45
C ASP A 227 -9.18 15.80 5.16
N ALA A 228 -8.52 14.63 5.23
CA ALA A 228 -7.92 14.00 4.05
C ALA A 228 -8.89 13.06 3.33
N CYS A 229 -8.84 13.04 2.00
CA CYS A 229 -9.68 12.22 1.15
C CYS A 229 -8.97 10.96 0.67
N PHE A 230 -9.75 9.93 0.33
CA PHE A 230 -9.23 8.69 -0.23
C PHE A 230 -10.09 8.18 -1.39
N ILE A 231 -9.58 7.20 -2.12
CA ILE A 231 -10.38 6.34 -3.00
C ILE A 231 -10.05 4.87 -2.74
N LYS A 232 -11.09 4.04 -2.56
CA LYS A 232 -10.95 2.58 -2.40
C LYS A 232 -11.36 1.89 -3.69
N VAL A 233 -10.56 0.95 -4.16
CA VAL A 233 -10.86 0.21 -5.39
C VAL A 233 -10.71 -1.28 -5.15
N LEU A 234 -11.81 -2.00 -5.36
CA LEU A 234 -11.87 -3.46 -5.29
C LEU A 234 -12.13 -4.03 -6.68
N THR A 235 -11.18 -4.78 -7.22
CA THR A 235 -11.38 -5.53 -8.47
C THR A 235 -11.65 -7.00 -8.15
N VAL A 236 -12.80 -7.51 -8.60
CA VAL A 236 -13.19 -8.92 -8.39
C VAL A 236 -13.01 -9.74 -9.68
N SER A 237 -13.00 -11.07 -9.60
CA SER A 237 -12.74 -11.95 -10.76
C SER A 237 -13.80 -11.93 -11.88
N GLY A 238 -15.02 -11.42 -11.62
CA GLY A 238 -16.01 -11.06 -12.64
C GLY A 238 -16.43 -12.14 -13.65
N LEU A 239 -16.75 -13.37 -13.19
CA LEU A 239 -17.15 -14.48 -14.08
C LEU A 239 -18.45 -14.22 -14.88
N CYS A 240 -19.45 -13.63 -14.23
CA CYS A 240 -20.76 -13.30 -14.82
C CYS A 240 -21.44 -12.20 -14.00
N TYR A 241 -22.37 -11.45 -14.61
CA TYR A 241 -23.11 -10.40 -13.90
C TYR A 241 -24.64 -10.49 -13.98
N ARG A 242 -25.20 -10.87 -15.14
CA ARG A 242 -26.66 -11.02 -15.33
C ARG A 242 -27.07 -12.47 -15.55
N ASP A 243 -26.46 -13.14 -16.52
CA ASP A 243 -26.83 -14.49 -16.93
C ASP A 243 -25.85 -15.52 -16.36
N CYS A 244 -25.86 -15.67 -15.04
CA CYS A 244 -24.97 -16.59 -14.35
C CYS A 244 -25.48 -18.04 -14.42
N PRO A 245 -24.61 -19.06 -14.62
CA PRO A 245 -25.03 -20.46 -14.80
C PRO A 245 -25.89 -21.04 -13.67
N MET A 246 -25.74 -20.55 -12.44
CA MET A 246 -26.52 -20.99 -11.27
C MET A 246 -27.64 -20.02 -10.88
N GLY A 247 -27.97 -19.03 -11.72
CA GLY A 247 -28.99 -18.01 -11.42
C GLY A 247 -28.62 -17.04 -10.29
N GLN A 248 -27.44 -17.18 -9.69
CA GLN A 248 -26.89 -16.28 -8.69
C GLN A 248 -25.75 -15.47 -9.29
N ILE A 249 -25.72 -14.16 -9.04
CA ILE A 249 -24.59 -13.32 -9.41
C ILE A 249 -23.37 -13.85 -8.67
N ALA A 250 -22.42 -14.42 -9.41
CA ALA A 250 -21.13 -14.77 -8.86
C ALA A 250 -20.36 -13.48 -8.64
N TYR A 251 -20.62 -12.80 -7.52
CA TYR A 251 -19.72 -11.78 -7.01
C TYR A 251 -18.36 -12.46 -6.89
N GLY A 252 -17.44 -12.09 -7.79
CA GLY A 252 -16.15 -12.76 -7.89
C GLY A 252 -15.38 -12.68 -6.58
N THR A 253 -14.38 -13.54 -6.42
CA THR A 253 -13.41 -13.39 -5.33
C THR A 253 -12.51 -12.19 -5.60
N ASN A 254 -11.86 -11.66 -4.55
CA ASN A 254 -10.79 -10.68 -4.70
C ASN A 254 -9.73 -11.26 -5.64
N GLN A 255 -9.48 -10.57 -6.76
CA GLN A 255 -8.56 -11.04 -7.78
C GLN A 255 -7.14 -10.56 -7.46
N PRO A 256 -6.13 -11.44 -7.37
CA PRO A 256 -4.73 -11.01 -7.26
C PRO A 256 -4.17 -10.54 -8.59
N GLY A 257 -3.37 -9.47 -8.57
CA GLY A 257 -2.69 -8.93 -9.74
C GLY A 257 -3.39 -7.84 -10.58
N PRO A 258 -4.65 -7.41 -10.35
CA PRO A 258 -5.14 -6.19 -10.99
C PRO A 258 -4.25 -5.00 -10.65
N THR A 259 -3.85 -4.25 -11.68
CA THR A 259 -3.16 -2.97 -11.52
C THR A 259 -4.20 -1.86 -11.50
N VAL A 260 -4.17 -1.05 -10.46
CA VAL A 260 -5.02 0.14 -10.33
C VAL A 260 -4.14 1.36 -10.39
N ARG A 261 -4.44 2.28 -11.31
CA ARG A 261 -3.75 3.57 -11.44
C ARG A 261 -4.77 4.69 -11.32
N TYR A 262 -4.46 5.75 -10.58
CA TYR A 262 -5.23 6.98 -10.64
C TYR A 262 -4.36 8.12 -11.15
N ARG A 263 -5.01 9.13 -11.72
CA ARG A 263 -4.43 10.42 -12.06
C ARG A 263 -5.38 11.50 -11.54
N THR A 264 -4.82 12.51 -10.90
CA THR A 264 -5.55 13.69 -10.43
C THR A 264 -4.66 14.92 -10.49
N THR A 265 -5.27 16.08 -10.29
CA THR A 265 -4.57 17.36 -10.17
C THR A 265 -4.63 17.81 -8.73
N LYS A 266 -3.47 18.01 -8.08
CA LYS A 266 -3.41 18.50 -6.70
C LYS A 266 -3.91 19.94 -6.60
N SER A 267 -4.16 20.40 -5.38
CA SER A 267 -4.55 21.80 -5.08
C SER A 267 -3.57 22.86 -5.56
N ASN A 268 -2.28 22.51 -5.73
CA ASN A 268 -1.25 23.38 -6.29
C ASN A 268 -1.20 23.38 -7.83
N GLY A 269 -2.09 22.64 -8.50
CA GLY A 269 -2.17 22.53 -9.96
C GLY A 269 -1.20 21.52 -10.58
N LEU A 270 -0.38 20.82 -9.80
CA LEU A 270 0.51 19.78 -10.31
C LEU A 270 -0.24 18.44 -10.47
N PRO A 271 0.07 17.66 -11.51
CA PRO A 271 -0.46 16.30 -11.62
C PRO A 271 0.09 15.40 -10.50
N GLN A 272 -0.73 14.45 -10.09
CA GLN A 272 -0.37 13.34 -9.23
C GLN A 272 -0.88 12.07 -9.86
N GLU A 273 -0.04 11.05 -9.89
CA GLU A 273 -0.42 9.69 -10.28
C GLU A 273 -0.15 8.75 -9.12
N GLY A 274 -0.88 7.65 -9.04
CA GLY A 274 -0.56 6.61 -8.08
C GLY A 274 -0.90 5.26 -8.67
N CYS A 275 -0.01 4.30 -8.48
CA CYS A 275 -0.17 2.94 -8.98
C CYS A 275 -0.01 1.90 -7.86
N MET A 276 -0.92 0.92 -7.82
CA MET A 276 -0.83 -0.22 -6.91
C MET A 276 -1.37 -1.51 -7.54
N GLY A 277 -0.70 -2.62 -7.27
CA GLY A 277 -1.20 -3.96 -7.54
C GLY A 277 -2.07 -4.49 -6.40
N GLN A 278 -3.29 -4.96 -6.70
CA GLN A 278 -4.16 -5.59 -5.72
C GLN A 278 -3.65 -6.99 -5.34
N LEU A 279 -3.51 -7.25 -4.03
CA LEU A 279 -3.03 -8.53 -3.49
C LEU A 279 -1.70 -8.98 -4.14
N SER A 280 -0.76 -8.05 -4.28
CA SER A 280 0.50 -8.25 -4.99
C SER A 280 1.49 -9.18 -4.29
N GLN A 281 1.35 -9.46 -2.98
CA GLN A 281 2.29 -10.31 -2.24
C GLN A 281 1.64 -11.55 -1.61
N SER A 282 2.27 -12.72 -1.77
CA SER A 282 1.77 -14.01 -1.25
C SER A 282 2.63 -14.62 -0.13
N ALA A 283 3.63 -13.90 0.38
CA ALA A 283 4.70 -14.44 1.22
C ALA A 283 4.78 -13.82 2.63
N HIS A 284 5.12 -14.64 3.63
CA HIS A 284 5.47 -14.27 5.02
C HIS A 284 4.54 -13.26 5.68
N PHE A 285 3.40 -13.76 6.19
CA PHE A 285 2.42 -12.97 6.94
C PHE A 285 1.86 -11.80 6.11
N SER A 286 1.76 -11.89 4.78
CA SER A 286 1.55 -10.74 3.89
C SER A 286 0.30 -9.88 4.14
N LEU A 287 -0.66 -10.30 4.98
CA LEU A 287 -1.90 -9.61 5.40
C LEU A 287 -2.13 -8.27 4.69
N GLN A 288 -2.62 -8.35 3.46
CA GLN A 288 -2.98 -7.20 2.63
C GLN A 288 -4.48 -6.95 2.72
N LEU A 289 -4.87 -5.73 2.38
CA LEU A 289 -6.26 -5.40 2.14
C LEU A 289 -6.77 -6.12 0.89
N PRO A 290 -8.05 -6.52 0.86
CA PRO A 290 -8.64 -7.16 -0.32
C PRO A 290 -8.84 -6.18 -1.49
N TYR A 291 -8.69 -4.88 -1.22
CA TYR A 291 -8.79 -3.76 -2.15
C TYR A 291 -7.56 -2.85 -2.01
N VAL A 292 -7.38 -1.94 -2.95
CA VAL A 292 -6.36 -0.87 -2.85
C VAL A 292 -6.99 0.39 -2.27
N VAL A 293 -6.19 1.18 -1.55
CA VAL A 293 -6.59 2.48 -1.01
C VAL A 293 -5.53 3.49 -1.39
N PHE A 294 -5.93 4.59 -2.02
CA PHE A 294 -5.07 5.72 -2.29
C PHE A 294 -5.51 6.91 -1.46
N GLY A 295 -4.59 7.54 -0.74
CA GLY A 295 -4.79 8.88 -0.25
C GLY A 295 -4.78 9.89 -1.39
N LEU A 296 -5.59 10.92 -1.25
CA LEU A 296 -5.75 11.98 -2.26
C LEU A 296 -5.39 13.36 -1.70
N GLY A 297 -4.91 13.42 -0.45
CA GLY A 297 -4.66 14.64 0.28
C GLY A 297 -5.94 15.40 0.61
N GLN A 298 -5.77 16.68 0.92
CA GLN A 298 -6.88 17.56 1.29
C GLN A 298 -7.59 18.12 0.06
N SER A 299 -8.92 18.12 0.11
CA SER A 299 -9.80 18.82 -0.84
C SER A 299 -9.65 18.46 -2.34
N PRO A 300 -9.47 17.18 -2.74
CA PRO A 300 -9.66 16.82 -4.13
C PRO A 300 -11.14 17.04 -4.51
N ASN A 301 -11.41 17.69 -5.64
CA ASN A 301 -12.78 17.82 -6.14
C ASN A 301 -13.23 16.53 -6.82
N PHE A 302 -12.34 15.92 -7.60
CA PHE A 302 -12.54 14.66 -8.30
C PHE A 302 -11.18 14.00 -8.59
N VAL A 303 -11.19 12.67 -8.72
CA VAL A 303 -10.10 11.93 -9.35
C VAL A 303 -10.33 12.01 -10.86
N ASP A 304 -9.37 12.59 -11.59
CA ASP A 304 -9.50 12.89 -13.03
C ASP A 304 -9.71 11.62 -13.84
N VAL A 305 -8.85 10.62 -13.57
CA VAL A 305 -8.88 9.32 -14.22
C VAL A 305 -8.60 8.24 -13.17
N LEU A 306 -9.42 7.20 -13.18
CA LEU A 306 -9.14 5.93 -12.50
C LEU A 306 -9.10 4.83 -13.55
N LEU A 307 -7.96 4.16 -13.65
CA LEU A 307 -7.70 3.07 -14.60
C LEU A 307 -7.52 1.77 -13.84
N ILE A 308 -8.16 0.71 -14.35
CA ILE A 308 -7.98 -0.65 -13.86
C ILE A 308 -7.57 -1.52 -15.02
N ALA A 309 -6.50 -2.29 -14.81
CA ALA A 309 -5.93 -3.17 -15.82
C ALA A 309 -5.79 -4.61 -15.32
N LEU A 310 -5.97 -5.54 -16.23
CA LEU A 310 -5.79 -6.97 -16.04
C LEU A 310 -4.93 -7.55 -17.17
N PRO A 311 -4.16 -8.62 -16.91
CA PRO A 311 -3.48 -9.36 -17.96
C PRO A 311 -4.46 -9.91 -19.02
N SER A 312 -4.05 -9.81 -20.28
CA SER A 312 -4.76 -10.25 -21.48
C SER A 312 -3.93 -11.27 -22.24
N ASN A 313 -4.58 -12.28 -22.80
CA ASN A 313 -3.96 -13.24 -23.72
C ASN A 313 -4.35 -12.98 -25.19
N LEU A 314 -4.92 -11.81 -25.49
CA LEU A 314 -5.46 -11.48 -26.81
C LEU A 314 -4.41 -10.88 -27.76
N SER A 315 -3.35 -10.26 -27.23
CA SER A 315 -2.32 -9.61 -28.04
C SER A 315 -0.98 -9.53 -27.30
N VAL A 316 0.11 -9.75 -28.04
CA VAL A 316 1.48 -9.47 -27.59
C VAL A 316 1.77 -7.97 -27.55
N SER A 317 1.15 -7.18 -28.44
CA SER A 317 1.35 -5.72 -28.49
C SER A 317 0.55 -4.97 -27.43
N HIS A 318 -0.52 -5.58 -26.93
CA HIS A 318 -1.40 -5.06 -25.89
C HIS A 318 -1.63 -6.16 -24.86
N PRO A 319 -0.63 -6.40 -24.00
CA PRO A 319 -0.65 -7.52 -23.06
C PRO A 319 -1.67 -7.31 -21.93
N SER A 320 -2.21 -6.10 -21.77
CA SER A 320 -3.27 -5.75 -20.81
C SER A 320 -4.62 -5.49 -21.48
N ILE A 321 -5.69 -5.81 -20.76
CA ILE A 321 -7.03 -5.23 -20.97
C ILE A 321 -7.29 -4.23 -19.84
N HIS A 322 -7.75 -3.04 -20.19
CA HIS A 322 -7.98 -2.00 -19.19
C HIS A 322 -9.22 -1.18 -19.53
N HIS A 323 -9.80 -0.59 -18.49
CA HIS A 323 -10.85 0.40 -18.61
C HIS A 323 -10.58 1.57 -17.68
N GLN A 324 -11.01 2.75 -18.11
CA GLN A 324 -10.83 3.99 -17.38
C GLN A 324 -12.18 4.63 -17.10
N TRP A 325 -12.33 5.12 -15.89
CA TRP A 325 -13.42 6.00 -15.49
C TRP A 325 -12.86 7.38 -15.19
N THR A 326 -13.70 8.40 -15.33
CA THR A 326 -13.28 9.79 -15.12
C THR A 326 -14.17 10.46 -14.09
N GLN A 327 -13.66 11.52 -13.48
CA GLN A 327 -14.39 12.35 -12.51
C GLN A 327 -14.98 11.52 -11.35
N ILE A 328 -14.16 10.64 -10.76
CA ILE A 328 -14.60 9.85 -9.61
C ILE A 328 -14.63 10.72 -8.37
N ILE A 329 -15.74 10.63 -7.63
CA ILE A 329 -15.96 11.37 -6.39
C ILE A 329 -15.02 10.79 -5.31
N PRO A 330 -14.22 11.61 -4.60
CA PRO A 330 -13.41 11.17 -3.47
C PRO A 330 -14.27 10.62 -2.32
N ASN A 331 -13.62 9.95 -1.35
CA ASN A 331 -14.29 9.26 -0.23
C ASN A 331 -15.32 8.23 -0.72
N SER A 332 -14.98 7.54 -1.80
CA SER A 332 -15.81 6.51 -2.39
C SER A 332 -15.06 5.18 -2.48
N GLN A 333 -15.86 4.12 -2.48
CA GLN A 333 -15.43 2.78 -2.77
C GLN A 333 -16.00 2.35 -4.11
N MET A 334 -15.09 2.01 -5.04
CA MET A 334 -15.44 1.48 -6.34
C MET A 334 -15.19 -0.02 -6.38
N VAL A 335 -16.26 -0.79 -6.59
CA VAL A 335 -16.18 -2.22 -6.85
C VAL A 335 -16.29 -2.44 -8.36
N VAL A 336 -15.23 -3.00 -8.94
CA VAL A 336 -15.14 -3.26 -10.38
C VAL A 336 -15.26 -4.74 -10.67
N ILE A 337 -16.19 -5.05 -11.55
CA ILE A 337 -16.50 -6.38 -12.04
C ILE A 337 -16.11 -6.41 -13.52
N PRO A 338 -14.97 -7.04 -13.89
CA PRO A 338 -14.42 -7.06 -15.24
C PRO A 338 -15.21 -8.00 -16.17
N TYR A 339 -16.50 -7.70 -16.36
CA TYR A 339 -17.43 -8.46 -17.17
C TYR A 339 -18.14 -7.59 -18.20
N PRO A 340 -18.20 -8.00 -19.48
CA PRO A 340 -17.53 -9.15 -20.08
C PRO A 340 -16.00 -8.96 -20.16
N LYS A 341 -15.23 -10.04 -19.99
CA LYS A 341 -13.76 -9.98 -19.96
C LYS A 341 -13.19 -9.37 -21.24
N GLU A 342 -13.68 -9.75 -22.42
CA GLU A 342 -13.16 -9.25 -23.70
C GLU A 342 -13.65 -7.85 -24.08
N SER A 343 -14.49 -7.21 -23.26
CA SER A 343 -15.05 -5.89 -23.56
C SER A 343 -14.90 -4.94 -22.36
N PRO A 344 -13.68 -4.39 -22.14
CA PRO A 344 -13.41 -3.49 -21.01
C PRO A 344 -14.36 -2.29 -20.91
N GLN A 345 -14.81 -1.75 -22.05
CA GLN A 345 -15.79 -0.66 -22.12
C GLN A 345 -17.16 -0.98 -21.52
N LYS A 346 -17.47 -2.26 -21.30
CA LYS A 346 -18.72 -2.74 -20.70
C LYS A 346 -18.55 -3.21 -19.27
N TRP A 347 -17.34 -3.11 -18.70
CA TRP A 347 -17.09 -3.51 -17.33
C TRP A 347 -18.02 -2.78 -16.36
N VAL A 348 -18.52 -3.53 -15.40
CA VAL A 348 -19.48 -3.01 -14.43
C VAL A 348 -18.71 -2.40 -13.27
N ASN A 349 -19.04 -1.17 -12.93
CA ASN A 349 -18.59 -0.55 -11.70
C ASN A 349 -19.79 -0.29 -10.78
N LYS A 350 -19.56 -0.43 -9.47
CA LYS A 350 -20.48 0.01 -8.42
C LYS A 350 -19.74 0.99 -7.54
N LEU A 351 -20.24 2.22 -7.47
CA LEU A 351 -19.69 3.27 -6.65
C LEU A 351 -20.51 3.41 -5.38
N PHE A 352 -19.87 3.22 -4.23
CA PHE A 352 -20.43 3.48 -2.91
C PHE A 352 -19.77 4.73 -2.37
N VAL A 353 -20.54 5.76 -2.10
CA VAL A 353 -20.03 7.01 -1.54
C VAL A 353 -20.15 6.94 -0.04
N THR A 354 -19.06 7.14 0.67
CA THR A 354 -19.07 7.26 2.13
C THR A 354 -19.44 8.71 2.46
N PRO A 355 -20.65 9.00 2.98
CA PRO A 355 -21.03 10.36 3.29
C PRO A 355 -20.10 10.91 4.38
N GLY A 356 -19.45 12.04 4.11
CA GLY A 356 -18.61 12.70 5.09
C GLY A 356 -19.40 13.03 6.36
N ARG A 357 -18.74 12.99 7.52
CA ARG A 357 -19.36 13.24 8.83
C ARG A 357 -20.08 14.59 8.91
N GLN A 358 -19.66 15.56 8.10
CA GLN A 358 -20.22 16.91 8.03
C GLN A 358 -21.45 17.03 7.12
N VAL A 359 -21.75 16.05 6.26
CA VAL A 359 -22.87 16.16 5.28
C VAL A 359 -24.20 16.45 5.98
N LEU A 360 -24.46 15.82 7.13
CA LEU A 360 -25.66 16.09 7.91
C LEU A 360 -25.67 17.52 8.47
N MET A 361 -24.54 18.02 8.97
CA MET A 361 -24.43 19.38 9.49
C MET A 361 -24.60 20.41 8.37
N THR A 362 -23.99 20.18 7.21
CA THR A 362 -24.17 21.00 6.01
C THR A 362 -25.62 21.02 5.57
N PHE A 363 -26.30 19.86 5.55
CA PHE A 363 -27.72 19.78 5.21
C PHE A 363 -28.60 20.58 6.19
N VAL A 364 -28.33 20.48 7.50
CA VAL A 364 -29.05 21.25 8.53
C VAL A 364 -28.78 22.76 8.34
N ALA A 365 -27.53 23.15 8.10
CA ALA A 365 -27.17 24.55 7.88
C ALA A 365 -27.82 25.13 6.60
N LEU A 366 -27.82 24.37 5.50
CA LEU A 366 -28.42 24.78 4.23
C LEU A 366 -29.94 24.89 4.37
N SER A 367 -30.57 23.91 5.02
CA SER A 367 -32.00 23.93 5.32
C SER A 367 -32.38 25.14 6.17
N GLY A 368 -31.61 25.42 7.24
CA GLY A 368 -31.82 26.59 8.08
C GLY A 368 -31.68 27.91 7.30
N THR A 369 -30.67 28.00 6.43
CA THR A 369 -30.47 29.17 5.56
C THR A 369 -31.64 29.36 4.60
N CYS A 370 -32.11 28.29 3.95
CA CYS A 370 -33.28 28.34 3.06
C CYS A 370 -34.55 28.78 3.80
N ILE A 371 -34.76 28.31 5.04
CA ILE A 371 -35.91 28.73 5.87
C ILE A 371 -35.81 30.22 6.19
N VAL A 372 -34.65 30.72 6.63
CA VAL A 372 -34.45 32.15 6.91
C VAL A 372 -34.71 33.00 5.67
N CYS A 373 -34.17 32.60 4.51
CA CYS A 373 -34.43 33.29 3.24
C CYS A 373 -35.92 33.30 2.89
N ALA A 374 -36.63 32.18 3.09
CA ALA A 374 -38.07 32.09 2.83
C ALA A 374 -38.87 33.01 3.76
N LEU A 375 -38.53 33.09 5.05
CA LEU A 375 -39.19 33.99 6.01
C LEU A 375 -39.03 35.47 5.62
N ILE A 376 -37.80 35.87 5.23
CA ILE A 376 -37.51 37.23 4.77
C ILE A 376 -38.34 37.56 3.51
N ILE A 377 -38.39 36.64 2.54
CA ILE A 377 -39.16 36.84 1.29
C ILE A 377 -40.66 36.93 1.57
N CYS A 378 -41.17 36.13 2.51
CA CYS A 378 -42.57 36.13 2.91
C CYS A 378 -42.95 37.32 3.81
N GLY A 379 -42.02 38.22 4.13
CA GLY A 379 -42.29 39.48 4.84
C GLY A 379 -42.38 39.35 6.35
N LEU A 380 -41.68 38.39 6.95
CA LEU A 380 -41.42 38.29 8.39
C LEU A 380 -40.12 38.99 8.79
#